data_AF-A0A947XW87-F1
#
_entry.id   AF-A0A947XW87-F1
#
_cell.length_a   1.000
_cell.length_b   1.000
_cell.length_c   1.000
_cell.angle_alpha   90.00
_cell.angle_beta   90.00
_cell.angle_gamma   90.00
#
_symmetry.space_group_name_H-M   'P 1'
#
loop_
_entity.id
_entity.type
_entity.pdbx_description
1 polymer ?
#
loop_
_entity_poly.entity_id
_entity_poly.type
_entity_poly.pdbx_seq_one_letter_code
_entity_poly.pdbx_strand_id
1 'polypeptide(L)'
;MKLTWYGHSAFRIDAGDASILIDPFLTGNPAWQGGWEGPAEGVTHVLLTHGHNDHIGDAAAILKKTGAMLVANFEICMFLVGQGVSGDRINPGNTGGTVDCGGFTTTFVQAHHSSSFSGEGGQNTYLGNPLGLVLHFPEDETLYHMGDTDIFSDMALINELHEPKIGLVPIGDRFTMGGAVAALACRRFFKFDTIVPCHYASFPMVDPDADKFTAGMEGSGAKVLVPEKGRPVEL
;
A
#
# COMPACT_ATOMS: atom_id res chain seq x y z
N MET A 1 -13.09 -2.46 -10.97
CA MET A 1 -11.81 -1.80 -10.57
C MET A 1 -10.65 -2.28 -11.45
N LYS A 2 -9.66 -1.41 -11.75
CA LYS A 2 -8.42 -1.79 -12.48
C LYS A 2 -7.18 -1.54 -11.62
N LEU A 3 -6.28 -2.52 -11.52
CA LEU A 3 -5.07 -2.46 -10.70
C LEU A 3 -3.81 -2.56 -11.58
N THR A 4 -2.78 -1.79 -11.26
CA THR A 4 -1.43 -1.91 -11.82
C THR A 4 -0.42 -1.98 -10.67
N TRP A 5 0.42 -3.01 -10.66
CA TRP A 5 1.53 -3.12 -9.71
C TRP A 5 2.82 -2.66 -10.38
N TYR A 6 3.58 -1.76 -9.74
CA TYR A 6 4.86 -1.29 -10.28
C TYR A 6 6.07 -2.00 -9.67
N GLY A 7 5.85 -2.93 -8.74
CA GLY A 7 6.92 -3.59 -7.99
C GLY A 7 6.99 -3.08 -6.55
N HIS A 8 7.59 -3.89 -5.67
CA HIS A 8 7.63 -3.61 -4.24
C HIS A 8 6.21 -3.38 -3.68
N SER A 9 5.93 -2.22 -3.08
CA SER A 9 4.60 -1.84 -2.56
C SER A 9 3.89 -0.76 -3.39
N ALA A 10 4.42 -0.39 -4.56
CA ALA A 10 3.85 0.66 -5.40
C ALA A 10 2.69 0.14 -6.27
N PHE A 11 1.50 0.68 -6.05
CA PHE A 11 0.28 0.31 -6.78
C PHE A 11 -0.45 1.52 -7.35
N ARG A 12 -1.02 1.37 -8.55
CA ARG A 12 -2.10 2.24 -9.04
C ARG A 12 -3.41 1.49 -9.08
N ILE A 13 -4.46 2.12 -8.58
CA ILE A 13 -5.84 1.62 -8.59
C ILE A 13 -6.69 2.68 -9.28
N ASP A 14 -7.36 2.29 -10.36
CA ASP A 14 -8.38 3.10 -11.01
C ASP A 14 -9.76 2.50 -10.70
N ALA A 15 -10.63 3.27 -10.04
CA ALA A 15 -11.98 2.86 -9.63
C ALA A 15 -12.93 4.07 -9.73
N GLY A 16 -13.96 3.97 -10.58
CA GLY A 16 -14.79 5.13 -10.95
C GLY A 16 -13.93 6.31 -11.44
N ASP A 17 -14.12 7.49 -10.85
CA ASP A 17 -13.34 8.70 -11.14
C ASP A 17 -12.05 8.82 -10.31
N ALA A 18 -11.78 7.86 -9.42
CA ALA A 18 -10.57 7.86 -8.59
C ALA A 18 -9.42 7.15 -9.32
N SER A 19 -8.27 7.82 -9.42
CA SER A 19 -6.99 7.24 -9.82
C SER A 19 -6.03 7.42 -8.66
N ILE A 20 -5.76 6.32 -7.98
CA ILE A 20 -5.13 6.25 -6.66
C ILE A 20 -3.74 5.64 -6.82
N LEU A 21 -2.71 6.32 -6.35
CA LEU A 21 -1.35 5.79 -6.29
C LEU A 21 -0.98 5.54 -4.82
N ILE A 22 -0.66 4.30 -4.47
CA ILE A 22 -0.31 3.89 -3.10
C ILE A 22 1.19 3.61 -3.04
N ASP A 23 1.84 4.12 -1.99
CA ASP A 23 3.25 3.89 -1.66
C ASP A 23 4.19 4.03 -2.89
N PRO A 24 4.26 5.24 -3.51
CA PRO A 24 4.84 5.45 -4.83
C PRO A 24 6.38 5.47 -4.82
N PHE A 25 7.00 4.38 -4.37
CA PHE A 25 8.43 4.14 -4.55
C PHE A 25 8.71 3.64 -5.96
N LEU A 26 9.00 4.58 -6.85
CA LEU A 26 9.18 4.35 -8.28
C LEU A 26 10.63 4.63 -8.67
N THR A 27 11.19 5.78 -8.30
CA THR A 27 12.60 6.11 -8.50
C THR A 27 13.46 5.35 -7.49
N GLY A 28 14.47 4.62 -7.99
CA GLY A 28 15.37 3.83 -7.14
C GLY A 28 14.83 2.45 -6.77
N ASN A 29 13.59 2.12 -7.15
CA ASN A 29 13.02 0.79 -7.00
C ASN A 29 13.65 -0.17 -8.03
N PRO A 30 14.44 -1.19 -7.64
CA PRO A 30 15.11 -2.03 -8.62
C PRO A 30 14.14 -2.88 -9.45
N ALA A 31 12.91 -3.08 -8.98
CA ALA A 31 11.85 -3.76 -9.71
C ALA A 31 11.16 -2.89 -10.77
N TRP A 32 11.44 -1.57 -10.82
CA TRP A 32 10.81 -0.61 -11.72
C TRP A 32 11.82 0.31 -12.39
N GLN A 33 11.74 0.47 -13.70
CA GLN A 33 12.69 1.31 -14.46
C GLN A 33 12.00 2.46 -15.21
N GLY A 34 10.68 2.64 -15.03
CA GLY A 34 9.86 3.56 -15.82
C GLY A 34 9.74 4.98 -15.28
N GLY A 35 10.40 5.31 -14.16
CA GLY A 35 10.25 6.61 -13.48
C GLY A 35 8.87 6.79 -12.84
N TRP A 36 8.61 7.98 -12.28
CA TRP A 36 7.33 8.26 -11.60
C TRP A 36 6.31 8.96 -12.50
N GLU A 37 6.75 9.59 -13.59
CA GLU A 37 5.94 10.48 -14.41
C GLU A 37 4.77 9.78 -15.09
N GLY A 38 5.00 8.59 -15.65
CA GLY A 38 3.95 7.78 -16.27
C GLY A 38 2.90 7.30 -15.25
N PRO A 39 3.31 6.60 -14.17
CA PRO A 39 2.39 6.20 -13.11
C PRO A 39 1.56 7.35 -12.52
N ALA A 40 2.13 8.56 -12.45
CA ALA A 40 1.48 9.76 -11.93
C ALA A 40 0.47 10.43 -12.88
N GLU A 41 0.39 10.03 -14.15
CA GLU A 41 -0.50 10.65 -15.11
C GLU A 41 -1.97 10.48 -14.71
N GLY A 42 -2.67 11.61 -14.51
CA GLY A 42 -4.08 11.63 -14.13
C GLY A 42 -4.36 11.18 -12.70
N VAL A 43 -3.34 10.97 -11.86
CA VAL A 43 -3.53 10.58 -10.46
C VAL A 43 -4.29 11.66 -9.71
N THR A 44 -5.37 11.24 -9.04
CA THR A 44 -6.21 12.12 -8.22
C THR A 44 -5.88 12.01 -6.74
N HIS A 45 -5.34 10.87 -6.29
CA HIS A 45 -4.99 10.62 -4.89
C HIS A 45 -3.63 9.93 -4.75
N VAL A 46 -2.84 10.34 -3.77
CA VAL A 46 -1.64 9.61 -3.31
C VAL A 46 -1.87 9.16 -1.88
N LEU A 47 -1.72 7.86 -1.64
CA LEU A 47 -1.94 7.23 -0.35
C LEU A 47 -0.64 6.65 0.19
N LEU A 48 -0.40 6.81 1.49
CA LEU A 48 0.83 6.35 2.14
C LEU A 48 0.51 5.52 3.38
N THR A 49 1.05 4.30 3.43
CA THR A 49 0.89 3.38 4.56
C THR A 49 1.75 3.78 5.75
N HIS A 50 3.00 4.15 5.50
CA HIS A 50 3.96 4.55 6.52
C HIS A 50 5.15 5.34 5.96
N GLY A 51 6.05 5.75 6.85
CA GLY A 51 7.08 6.76 6.57
C GLY A 51 8.41 6.27 6.01
N HIS A 52 8.62 4.97 5.78
CA HIS A 52 9.90 4.50 5.23
C HIS A 52 10.11 4.98 3.79
N ASN A 53 11.38 5.16 3.41
CA ASN A 53 11.76 5.78 2.13
C ASN A 53 11.26 4.99 0.90
N ASP A 54 11.17 3.67 1.01
CA ASP A 54 10.64 2.72 0.02
C ASP A 54 9.10 2.64 -0.03
N HIS A 55 8.42 3.48 0.75
CA HIS A 55 6.97 3.72 0.66
C HIS A 55 6.65 5.18 0.35
N ILE A 56 7.31 6.13 1.01
CA ILE A 56 7.20 7.56 0.68
C ILE A 56 7.62 7.81 -0.78
N GLY A 57 8.77 7.27 -1.19
CA GLY A 57 9.27 7.32 -2.56
C GLY A 57 9.17 8.71 -3.20
N ASP A 58 8.50 8.76 -4.35
CA ASP A 58 8.34 9.96 -5.17
C ASP A 58 7.12 10.81 -4.78
N ALA A 59 6.44 10.52 -3.66
CA ALA A 59 5.16 11.16 -3.29
C ALA A 59 5.24 12.69 -3.33
N ALA A 60 6.29 13.30 -2.80
CA ALA A 60 6.46 14.75 -2.81
C ALA A 60 6.50 15.34 -4.24
N ALA A 61 7.21 14.69 -5.16
CA ALA A 61 7.31 15.13 -6.55
C ALA A 61 5.97 14.97 -7.29
N ILE A 62 5.32 13.83 -7.11
CA ILE A 62 4.03 13.50 -7.69
C ILE A 62 2.97 14.50 -7.23
N LEU A 63 2.83 14.71 -5.92
CA LEU A 63 1.84 15.61 -5.34
C LEU A 63 2.00 17.06 -5.82
N LYS A 64 3.24 17.56 -5.90
CA LYS A 64 3.53 18.91 -6.44
C LYS A 64 3.19 19.03 -7.91
N LYS A 65 3.37 17.96 -8.69
CA LYS A 65 3.10 17.93 -10.13
C LYS A 65 1.61 17.84 -10.44
N THR A 66 0.88 17.00 -9.72
CA THR A 66 -0.50 16.64 -10.05
C THR A 66 -1.54 17.46 -9.28
N GLY A 67 -1.20 17.95 -8.08
CA GLY A 67 -2.19 18.50 -7.15
C GLY A 67 -3.16 17.44 -6.59
N ALA A 68 -2.78 16.15 -6.69
CA ALA A 68 -3.52 15.04 -6.10
C ALA A 68 -3.72 15.27 -4.59
N MET A 69 -4.80 14.70 -4.04
CA MET A 69 -5.02 14.69 -2.60
C MET A 69 -4.05 13.71 -1.93
N LEU A 70 -3.30 14.16 -0.93
CA LEU A 70 -2.50 13.28 -0.08
C LEU A 70 -3.37 12.72 1.04
N VAL A 71 -3.41 11.39 1.18
CA VAL A 71 -4.10 10.68 2.25
C VAL A 71 -3.09 9.82 2.99
N ALA A 72 -2.77 10.18 4.23
CA ALA A 72 -1.80 9.48 5.06
C ALA A 72 -2.07 9.76 6.54
N ASN A 73 -1.23 9.23 7.43
CA ASN A 73 -1.27 9.67 8.81
C ASN A 73 -0.89 11.17 8.95
N PHE A 74 -1.22 11.77 10.09
CA PHE A 74 -0.98 13.19 10.34
C PHE A 74 0.50 13.59 10.16
N GLU A 75 1.42 12.81 10.72
CA GLU A 75 2.86 13.10 10.68
C GLU A 75 3.43 13.08 9.26
N ILE A 76 3.06 12.09 8.44
CA ILE A 76 3.48 12.00 7.03
C ILE A 76 2.93 13.19 6.23
N CYS A 77 1.66 13.55 6.43
CA CYS A 77 1.07 14.72 5.81
C CYS A 77 1.86 16.00 6.14
N MET A 78 2.14 16.25 7.41
CA MET A 78 2.89 17.43 7.85
C MET A 78 4.34 17.41 7.34
N PHE A 79 4.96 16.24 7.30
CA PHE A 79 6.31 16.07 6.75
C PHE A 79 6.37 16.44 5.27
N LEU A 80 5.44 15.94 4.45
CA LEU A 80 5.39 16.26 3.02
C LEU A 80 5.01 17.71 2.75
N VAL A 81 4.13 18.30 3.56
CA VAL A 81 3.85 19.74 3.53
C VAL A 81 5.12 20.54 3.84
N GLY A 82 5.92 20.11 4.82
CA GLY A 82 7.24 20.68 5.12
C GLY A 82 8.23 20.59 3.96
N GLN A 83 8.04 19.62 3.06
CA GLN A 83 8.81 19.51 1.81
C GLN A 83 8.21 20.33 0.65
N GLY A 84 7.12 21.07 0.86
CA GLY A 84 6.49 21.93 -0.14
C GLY A 84 5.33 21.30 -0.90
N VAL A 85 4.75 20.19 -0.42
CA VAL A 85 3.42 19.75 -0.86
C VAL A 85 2.36 20.75 -0.35
N SER A 86 1.31 21.02 -1.14
CA SER A 86 0.26 21.94 -0.73
C SER A 86 -0.52 21.44 0.48
N GLY A 87 -0.60 22.24 1.53
CA GLY A 87 -1.40 21.96 2.73
C GLY A 87 -2.92 22.04 2.51
N ASP A 88 -3.38 22.59 1.39
CA ASP A 88 -4.82 22.68 1.07
C ASP A 88 -5.38 21.37 0.49
N ARG A 89 -4.50 20.41 0.17
CA ARG A 89 -4.82 19.16 -0.54
C ARG A 89 -4.34 17.93 0.22
N ILE A 90 -4.37 18.00 1.55
CA ILE A 90 -4.09 16.86 2.43
C ILE A 90 -5.37 16.42 3.13
N ASN A 91 -5.44 15.12 3.46
CA ASN A 91 -6.54 14.51 4.19
C ASN A 91 -5.95 13.57 5.25
N PRO A 92 -5.43 14.13 6.37
CA PRO A 92 -4.75 13.35 7.38
C PRO A 92 -5.73 12.49 8.19
N GLY A 93 -5.35 11.24 8.44
CA GLY A 93 -6.02 10.36 9.40
C GLY A 93 -5.05 9.77 10.42
N ASN A 94 -5.49 8.74 11.14
CA ASN A 94 -4.66 7.90 12.01
C ASN A 94 -5.37 6.58 12.31
N THR A 95 -4.71 5.62 12.96
CA THR A 95 -5.26 4.28 13.26
C THR A 95 -6.67 4.34 13.84
N GLY A 96 -7.60 3.59 13.24
CA GLY A 96 -9.03 3.53 13.58
C GLY A 96 -9.89 4.61 12.94
N GLY A 97 -9.28 5.67 12.39
CA GLY A 97 -9.99 6.73 11.69
C GLY A 97 -10.38 6.35 10.26
N THR A 98 -11.51 6.87 9.79
CA THR A 98 -11.92 6.81 8.38
C THR A 98 -12.04 8.21 7.83
N VAL A 99 -11.48 8.45 6.65
CA VAL A 99 -11.54 9.73 5.96
C VAL A 99 -12.26 9.59 4.61
N ASP A 100 -13.09 10.58 4.30
CA ASP A 100 -13.77 10.68 3.02
C ASP A 100 -12.83 11.28 1.97
N CYS A 101 -12.63 10.56 0.87
CA CYS A 101 -11.78 10.95 -0.27
C CYS A 101 -12.64 11.34 -1.50
N GLY A 102 -13.94 11.57 -1.30
CA GLY A 102 -14.91 11.89 -2.35
C GLY A 102 -15.48 10.64 -3.03
N GLY A 103 -14.70 10.02 -3.92
CA GLY A 103 -15.15 8.84 -4.67
C GLY A 103 -15.05 7.51 -3.91
N PHE A 104 -14.41 7.52 -2.75
CA PHE A 104 -14.16 6.39 -1.88
C PHE A 104 -13.83 6.87 -0.47
N THR A 105 -13.79 5.97 0.50
CA THR A 105 -13.30 6.26 1.86
C THR A 105 -12.08 5.42 2.17
N THR A 106 -11.19 5.95 3.02
CA THR A 106 -10.01 5.23 3.51
C THR A 106 -10.09 5.07 5.01
N THR A 107 -10.13 3.84 5.50
CA THR A 107 -9.91 3.53 6.92
C THR A 107 -8.47 3.15 7.16
N PHE A 108 -7.85 3.78 8.15
CA PHE A 108 -6.50 3.43 8.59
C PHE A 108 -6.58 2.33 9.65
N VAL A 109 -5.95 1.19 9.37
CA VAL A 109 -5.97 0.04 10.27
C VAL A 109 -4.56 -0.25 10.80
N GLN A 110 -4.50 -1.03 11.88
CA GLN A 110 -3.23 -1.38 12.51
C GLN A 110 -2.30 -2.14 11.55
N ALA A 111 -1.01 -1.85 11.64
CA ALA A 111 0.08 -2.64 11.07
C ALA A 111 1.20 -2.76 12.12
N HIS A 112 1.88 -3.91 12.18
CA HIS A 112 3.03 -4.11 13.07
C HIS A 112 4.33 -3.90 12.31
N HIS A 113 4.84 -2.68 12.38
CA HIS A 113 6.10 -2.29 11.73
C HIS A 113 6.69 -1.04 12.41
N SER A 114 7.66 -0.38 11.78
CA SER A 114 8.10 0.98 12.15
C SER A 114 7.69 2.02 11.11
N SER A 115 7.77 3.30 11.45
CA SER A 115 7.52 4.40 10.51
C SER A 115 8.43 5.59 10.80
N SER A 116 9.47 5.70 9.97
CA SER A 116 10.42 6.81 10.04
C SER A 116 11.02 7.10 8.68
N PHE A 117 11.37 8.35 8.42
CA PHE A 117 12.09 8.72 7.20
C PHE A 117 13.58 8.90 7.50
N SER A 118 14.42 8.15 6.80
CA SER A 118 15.87 8.28 6.91
C SER A 118 16.37 9.48 6.11
N GLY A 119 17.11 10.35 6.79
CA GLY A 119 17.86 11.47 6.23
C GLY A 119 19.37 11.24 6.27
N GLU A 120 20.12 12.28 5.96
CA GLU A 120 21.59 12.22 5.95
C GLU A 120 22.18 12.09 7.37
N GLY A 121 23.37 11.50 7.46
CA GLY A 121 24.13 11.43 8.72
C GLY A 121 23.48 10.58 9.82
N GLY A 122 22.59 9.64 9.46
CA GLY A 122 21.89 8.78 10.41
C GLY A 122 20.69 9.44 11.10
N GLN A 123 20.24 10.60 10.62
CA GLN A 123 19.01 11.22 11.10
C GLN A 123 17.81 10.38 10.67
N ASN A 124 16.89 10.15 11.61
CA ASN A 124 15.60 9.50 11.34
C ASN A 124 14.49 10.39 11.88
N THR A 125 13.60 10.84 11.00
CA THR A 125 12.40 11.59 11.38
C THR A 125 11.28 10.61 11.68
N TYR A 126 10.74 10.64 12.89
CA TYR A 126 9.54 9.87 13.24
C TYR A 126 8.34 10.35 12.43
N LEU A 127 7.62 9.44 11.78
CA LEU A 127 6.49 9.75 10.91
C LEU A 127 5.22 8.98 11.32
N GLY A 128 4.91 9.00 12.62
CA GLY A 128 3.72 8.36 13.16
C GLY A 128 3.87 6.84 13.30
N ASN A 129 2.75 6.13 13.43
CA ASN A 129 2.72 4.66 13.37
C ASN A 129 2.51 4.19 11.93
N PRO A 130 3.01 3.00 11.56
CA PRO A 130 2.68 2.36 10.30
C PRO A 130 1.23 1.86 10.29
N LEU A 131 0.60 1.91 9.12
CA LEU A 131 -0.83 1.62 8.98
C LEU A 131 -1.06 0.76 7.75
N GLY A 132 -2.05 -0.11 7.83
CA GLY A 132 -2.74 -0.62 6.66
C GLY A 132 -3.83 0.35 6.21
N LEU A 133 -4.23 0.27 4.95
CA LEU A 133 -5.26 1.12 4.34
C LEU A 133 -6.38 0.26 3.78
N VAL A 134 -7.58 0.42 4.32
CA VAL A 134 -8.79 -0.22 3.79
C VAL A 134 -9.59 0.80 3.01
N LEU A 135 -9.83 0.50 1.74
CA LEU A 135 -10.45 1.36 0.75
C LEU A 135 -11.84 0.84 0.44
N HIS A 136 -12.85 1.64 0.76
CA HIS A 136 -14.24 1.31 0.49
C HIS A 136 -14.75 2.14 -0.68
N PHE A 137 -15.23 1.46 -1.71
CA PHE A 137 -15.79 2.06 -2.92
C PHE A 137 -17.31 1.85 -2.94
N PRO A 138 -18.11 2.84 -3.39
CA PRO A 138 -19.57 2.69 -3.41
C PRO A 138 -20.11 1.58 -4.33
N GLU A 139 -19.43 1.33 -5.45
CA GLU A 139 -19.89 0.40 -6.51
C GLU A 139 -18.84 -0.67 -6.88
N ASP A 140 -17.78 -0.80 -6.08
CA ASP A 140 -16.65 -1.71 -6.31
C ASP A 140 -16.28 -2.41 -5.00
N GLU A 141 -15.49 -3.48 -5.11
CA GLU A 141 -15.09 -4.29 -3.95
C GLU A 141 -14.14 -3.56 -3.00
N THR A 142 -14.28 -3.84 -1.69
CA THR A 142 -13.38 -3.31 -0.66
C THR A 142 -11.96 -3.88 -0.84
N LEU A 143 -10.97 -2.98 -0.93
CA LEU A 143 -9.57 -3.32 -1.09
C LEU A 143 -8.79 -3.01 0.19
N TYR A 144 -7.95 -3.94 0.63
CA TYR A 144 -7.07 -3.75 1.78
C TYR A 144 -5.60 -3.81 1.35
N HIS A 145 -4.90 -2.68 1.46
CA HIS A 145 -3.45 -2.63 1.37
C HIS A 145 -2.86 -2.78 2.77
N MET A 146 -2.17 -3.89 3.05
CA MET A 146 -1.67 -4.19 4.40
C MET A 146 -0.55 -3.26 4.86
N GLY A 147 0.13 -2.59 3.91
CA GLY A 147 1.39 -1.92 4.19
C GLY A 147 2.46 -2.94 4.55
N ASP A 148 3.54 -2.48 5.16
CA ASP A 148 4.50 -3.39 5.77
C ASP A 148 3.98 -3.80 7.15
N THR A 149 3.87 -5.11 7.37
CA THR A 149 3.38 -5.66 8.64
C THR A 149 3.82 -7.09 8.84
N ASP A 150 3.92 -7.52 10.09
CA ASP A 150 3.84 -8.93 10.50
C ASP A 150 2.37 -9.38 10.62
N ILE A 151 2.14 -10.68 10.84
CA ILE A 151 0.85 -11.25 11.24
C ILE A 151 0.49 -10.83 12.67
N PHE A 152 -0.79 -10.52 12.91
CA PHE A 152 -1.31 -10.22 14.25
C PHE A 152 -2.79 -10.62 14.37
N SER A 153 -3.26 -10.86 15.60
CA SER A 153 -4.62 -11.35 15.86
C SER A 153 -5.71 -10.40 15.37
N ASP A 154 -5.47 -9.09 15.47
CA ASP A 154 -6.50 -8.08 15.21
C ASP A 154 -6.74 -7.87 13.71
N MET A 155 -6.00 -8.58 12.85
CA MET A 155 -6.43 -8.82 11.46
C MET A 155 -7.85 -9.40 11.39
N ALA A 156 -8.26 -10.20 12.38
CA ALA A 156 -9.63 -10.68 12.49
C ALA A 156 -10.65 -9.54 12.64
N LEU A 157 -10.32 -8.50 13.41
CA LEU A 157 -11.17 -7.31 13.58
C LEU A 157 -11.23 -6.49 12.30
N ILE A 158 -10.11 -6.37 11.57
CA ILE A 158 -10.08 -5.72 10.26
C ILE A 158 -11.06 -6.42 9.31
N ASN A 159 -11.03 -7.75 9.27
CA ASN A 159 -11.98 -8.52 8.47
C ASN A 159 -13.43 -8.36 8.96
N GLU A 160 -13.69 -8.41 10.26
CA GLU A 160 -15.04 -8.26 10.83
C GLU A 160 -15.66 -6.89 10.53
N LEU A 161 -14.86 -5.82 10.58
CA LEU A 161 -15.35 -4.45 10.41
C LEU A 161 -15.48 -4.05 8.94
N HIS A 162 -14.61 -4.54 8.07
CA HIS A 162 -14.47 -4.02 6.72
C HIS A 162 -14.69 -5.05 5.60
N GLU A 163 -14.65 -6.34 5.93
CA GLU A 163 -14.86 -7.46 5.01
C GLU A 163 -14.17 -7.31 3.63
N PRO A 164 -12.86 -6.98 3.56
CA PRO A 164 -12.18 -6.74 2.29
C PRO A 164 -12.20 -7.98 1.40
N LYS A 165 -12.51 -7.79 0.11
CA LYS A 165 -12.47 -8.87 -0.90
C LYS A 165 -11.15 -8.94 -1.64
N ILE A 166 -10.43 -7.82 -1.69
CA ILE A 166 -9.12 -7.73 -2.33
C ILE A 166 -8.05 -7.43 -1.28
N GLY A 167 -6.99 -8.24 -1.24
CA GLY A 167 -5.85 -8.02 -0.35
C GLY A 167 -4.56 -7.75 -1.13
N LEU A 168 -3.86 -6.65 -0.81
CA LEU A 168 -2.49 -6.40 -1.25
C LEU A 168 -1.56 -6.76 -0.07
N VAL A 169 -0.83 -7.86 -0.22
CA VAL A 169 -0.23 -8.59 0.91
C VAL A 169 1.28 -8.62 0.80
N PRO A 170 2.05 -8.05 1.74
CA PRO A 170 3.50 -8.14 1.70
C PRO A 170 3.96 -9.56 2.00
N ILE A 171 4.90 -10.08 1.21
CA ILE A 171 5.41 -11.45 1.34
C ILE A 171 6.93 -11.54 1.37
N GLY A 172 7.61 -10.41 1.55
CA GLY A 172 9.05 -10.26 1.37
C GLY A 172 9.95 -10.92 2.41
N ASP A 173 9.40 -11.44 3.51
CA ASP A 173 10.17 -11.85 4.71
C ASP A 173 11.00 -10.67 5.24
N ARG A 174 11.93 -10.92 6.18
CA ARG A 174 12.97 -10.05 6.76
C ARG A 174 12.50 -8.76 7.45
N PHE A 175 11.66 -7.97 6.78
CA PHE A 175 11.05 -6.71 7.20
C PHE A 175 9.51 -6.83 7.26
N THR A 176 8.90 -7.72 6.46
CA THR A 176 7.46 -8.01 6.46
C THR A 176 7.20 -9.49 6.74
N MET A 177 5.93 -9.91 6.73
CA MET A 177 5.61 -11.34 6.65
C MET A 177 6.38 -12.01 5.50
N GLY A 178 6.93 -13.20 5.76
CA GLY A 178 7.38 -14.12 4.71
C GLY A 178 6.20 -14.86 4.11
N GLY A 179 6.34 -15.36 2.88
CA GLY A 179 5.22 -15.94 2.11
C GLY A 179 4.39 -17.00 2.86
N ALA A 180 5.01 -17.89 3.64
CA ALA A 180 4.28 -18.91 4.41
C ALA A 180 3.43 -18.29 5.55
N VAL A 181 3.94 -17.27 6.22
CA VAL A 181 3.23 -16.56 7.30
C VAL A 181 2.11 -15.69 6.72
N ALA A 182 2.37 -15.00 5.61
CA ALA A 182 1.37 -14.23 4.89
C ALA A 182 0.21 -15.11 4.41
N ALA A 183 0.50 -16.32 3.89
CA ALA A 183 -0.54 -17.28 3.52
C ALA A 183 -1.38 -17.72 4.73
N LEU A 184 -0.74 -17.98 5.88
CA LEU A 184 -1.45 -18.28 7.11
C LEU A 184 -2.37 -17.12 7.55
N ALA A 185 -1.87 -15.88 7.50
CA ALA A 185 -2.65 -14.69 7.84
C ALA A 185 -3.90 -14.58 6.97
N CYS A 186 -3.74 -14.68 5.64
CA CYS A 186 -4.84 -14.63 4.68
C CYS A 186 -5.89 -15.71 4.97
N ARG A 187 -5.47 -16.97 5.15
CA ARG A 187 -6.38 -18.11 5.36
C ARG A 187 -7.07 -18.08 6.72
N ARG A 188 -6.42 -17.52 7.73
CA ARG A 188 -6.92 -17.54 9.11
C ARG A 188 -7.88 -16.39 9.38
N PHE A 189 -7.58 -15.21 8.87
CA PHE A 189 -8.26 -13.98 9.29
C PHE A 189 -9.15 -13.37 8.22
N PHE A 190 -8.96 -13.71 6.95
CA PHE A 190 -9.65 -13.03 5.85
C PHE A 190 -10.43 -13.99 4.96
N LYS A 191 -11.43 -13.43 4.28
CA LYS A 191 -12.20 -14.10 3.22
C LYS A 191 -12.01 -13.36 1.89
N PHE A 192 -10.75 -13.23 1.48
CA PHE A 192 -10.42 -12.59 0.20
C PHE A 192 -10.88 -13.43 -0.98
N ASP A 193 -11.43 -12.76 -2.00
CA ASP A 193 -11.69 -13.36 -3.30
C ASP A 193 -10.45 -13.26 -4.19
N THR A 194 -9.73 -12.13 -4.14
CA THR A 194 -8.48 -11.90 -4.86
C THR A 194 -7.37 -11.42 -3.92
N ILE A 195 -6.18 -11.99 -4.05
CA ILE A 195 -4.99 -11.59 -3.30
C ILE A 195 -3.85 -11.29 -4.27
N VAL A 196 -3.22 -10.13 -4.10
CA VAL A 196 -2.06 -9.69 -4.86
C VAL A 196 -0.85 -9.64 -3.92
N PRO A 197 0.12 -10.57 -4.03
CA PRO A 197 1.33 -10.50 -3.23
C PRO A 197 2.20 -9.31 -3.67
N CYS A 198 2.85 -8.66 -2.72
CA CYS A 198 3.71 -7.50 -2.92
C CYS A 198 4.96 -7.54 -2.02
N HIS A 199 5.78 -6.49 -2.08
CA HIS A 199 6.99 -6.33 -1.25
C HIS A 199 7.99 -7.51 -1.39
N TYR A 200 8.14 -8.06 -2.59
CA TYR A 200 9.12 -9.11 -2.92
C TYR A 200 9.77 -8.83 -4.29
N ALA A 201 10.83 -9.58 -4.63
CA ALA A 201 11.53 -9.47 -5.92
C ALA A 201 11.99 -8.04 -6.27
N SER A 202 12.33 -7.23 -5.26
CA SER A 202 12.80 -5.85 -5.40
C SER A 202 14.25 -5.67 -4.97
N PHE A 203 14.66 -6.30 -3.86
CA PHE A 203 16.01 -6.19 -3.30
C PHE A 203 16.59 -7.57 -2.98
N PRO A 204 17.92 -7.73 -2.90
CA PRO A 204 18.54 -9.00 -2.50
C PRO A 204 18.19 -9.48 -1.09
N MET A 205 17.69 -8.59 -0.22
CA MET A 205 17.36 -8.90 1.19
C MET A 205 15.94 -9.39 1.42
N VAL A 206 15.07 -9.27 0.41
CA VAL A 206 13.68 -9.78 0.46
C VAL A 206 13.57 -11.03 -0.41
N ASP A 207 12.52 -11.81 -0.19
CA ASP A 207 12.27 -13.02 -0.97
C ASP A 207 12.25 -12.72 -2.49
N PRO A 208 12.89 -13.57 -3.32
CA PRO A 208 13.09 -13.30 -4.75
C PRO A 208 11.86 -13.59 -5.62
N ASP A 209 10.88 -14.33 -5.11
CA ASP A 209 9.69 -14.79 -5.81
C ASP A 209 8.50 -14.94 -4.84
N ALA A 210 7.34 -15.34 -5.39
CA ALA A 210 6.11 -15.54 -4.65
C ALA A 210 5.81 -17.03 -4.36
N ASP A 211 6.77 -17.93 -4.54
CA ASP A 211 6.52 -19.38 -4.58
C ASP A 211 6.02 -19.89 -3.22
N LYS A 212 6.69 -19.49 -2.12
CA LYS A 212 6.29 -19.89 -0.75
C LYS A 212 4.86 -19.43 -0.43
N PHE A 213 4.49 -18.23 -0.87
CA PHE A 213 3.16 -17.69 -0.65
C PHE A 213 2.11 -18.46 -1.46
N THR A 214 2.37 -18.67 -2.76
CA THR A 214 1.47 -19.38 -3.67
C THR A 214 1.22 -20.81 -3.19
N ALA A 215 2.27 -21.53 -2.79
CA ALA A 215 2.16 -22.87 -2.21
C ALA A 215 1.35 -22.87 -0.90
N GLY A 216 1.53 -21.88 -0.03
CA GLY A 216 0.75 -21.74 1.20
C GLY A 216 -0.74 -21.46 0.97
N MET A 217 -1.09 -20.84 -0.15
CA MET A 217 -2.46 -20.52 -0.53
C MET A 217 -3.19 -21.64 -1.29
N GLU A 218 -2.51 -22.75 -1.61
CA GLU A 218 -3.15 -23.90 -2.26
C GLU A 218 -4.36 -24.41 -1.47
N GLY A 219 -5.47 -24.64 -2.18
CA GLY A 219 -6.73 -25.10 -1.60
C GLY A 219 -7.47 -24.07 -0.74
N SER A 220 -7.06 -22.80 -0.72
CA SER A 220 -7.76 -21.74 0.02
C SER A 220 -9.07 -21.29 -0.64
N GLY A 221 -9.21 -21.46 -1.96
CA GLY A 221 -10.32 -20.95 -2.75
C GLY A 221 -10.15 -19.49 -3.21
N ALA A 222 -9.21 -18.74 -2.63
CA ALA A 222 -8.89 -17.37 -3.05
C ALA A 222 -8.04 -17.37 -4.33
N LYS A 223 -8.26 -16.41 -5.21
CA LYS A 223 -7.44 -16.19 -6.41
C LYS A 223 -6.16 -15.46 -6.02
N VAL A 224 -5.01 -16.13 -6.07
CA VAL A 224 -3.70 -15.49 -6.00
C VAL A 224 -3.36 -14.91 -7.38
N LEU A 225 -3.39 -13.59 -7.50
CA LEU A 225 -3.07 -12.85 -8.72
C LEU A 225 -1.66 -12.29 -8.61
N VAL A 226 -0.71 -12.82 -9.40
CA VAL A 226 0.66 -12.31 -9.51
C VAL A 226 0.78 -11.47 -10.79
N PRO A 227 0.50 -10.16 -10.76
CA PRO A 227 0.45 -9.34 -11.96
C PRO A 227 1.85 -9.08 -12.53
N GLU A 228 1.92 -8.90 -13.86
CA GLU A 228 3.12 -8.37 -14.50
C GLU A 228 3.30 -6.89 -14.15
N LYS A 229 4.52 -6.50 -13.79
CA LYS A 229 4.84 -5.13 -13.37
C LYS A 229 4.51 -4.13 -14.48
N GLY A 230 3.85 -3.02 -14.12
CA GLY A 230 3.45 -1.96 -15.04
C GLY A 230 2.32 -2.32 -15.99
N ARG A 231 1.75 -3.52 -15.92
CA ARG A 231 0.60 -3.92 -16.74
C ARG A 231 -0.70 -3.85 -15.92
N PRO A 232 -1.72 -3.15 -16.42
CA PRO A 232 -3.01 -3.13 -15.75
C PRO A 232 -3.70 -4.49 -15.85
N VAL A 233 -4.40 -4.85 -14.78
CA VAL A 233 -5.26 -6.03 -14.66
C VAL A 233 -6.63 -5.60 -14.12
N GLU A 234 -7.69 -6.18 -14.68
CA GLU A 234 -9.04 -6.01 -14.14
C GLU A 234 -9.22 -6.89 -12.90
N LEU A 235 -9.85 -6.33 -11.87
CA LEU A 235 -10.20 -7.01 -10.63
C LEU A 235 -11.70 -7.30 -10.58
#